data_AF-A0A3M7CW07-F1
#
_entry.id   AF-A0A3M7CW07-F1
#
_cell.length_a   1.000
_cell.length_b   1.000
_cell.length_c   1.000
_cell.angle_alpha   90.00
_cell.angle_beta   90.00
_cell.angle_gamma   90.00
#
_symmetry.space_group_name_H-M   'P 1'
#
loop_
_entity.id
_entity.type
_entity.pdbx_description
1 polymer ?
#
loop_
_entity_poly.entity_id
_entity_poly.type
_entity_poly.pdbx_seq_one_letter_code
_entity_poly.pdbx_strand_id
1 'polypeptide(L)' 'MASDDTTLSAQVNRLNMNEEEPSGTAPSELVTVVDDLLAQLQTKFSNVSAELASNAPPTAANNEGEK' A
#
# COMPACT_ATOMS: atom_id res chain seq x y z
N MET A 1 16.26 23.19 7.18
CA MET A 1 15.12 22.25 7.11
C MET A 1 15.73 20.87 7.16
N ALA A 2 15.67 20.21 8.32
CA ALA A 2 16.30 18.92 8.56
C ALA A 2 15.26 17.82 8.29
N SER A 3 15.68 16.79 7.58
CA SER A 3 14.89 15.72 7.00
C SER A 3 14.15 14.86 8.04
N ASP A 4 12.85 14.66 7.83
CA ASP A 4 11.92 13.80 8.59
C ASP A 4 12.16 12.28 8.41
N ASP A 5 13.42 11.84 8.29
CA ASP A 5 13.77 10.42 8.15
C ASP A 5 13.77 9.66 9.50
N THR A 6 13.64 10.39 10.62
CA THR A 6 13.67 9.83 11.98
C THR A 6 12.33 9.20 12.41
N THR A 7 11.31 9.20 11.55
CA THR A 7 9.93 8.90 11.97
C THR A 7 9.48 7.46 11.67
N LEU A 8 9.97 6.83 10.61
CA LEU A 8 9.49 5.50 10.20
C LEU A 8 10.15 4.36 10.97
N SER A 9 11.48 4.39 11.11
CA SER A 9 12.23 3.37 11.86
C SER A 9 11.84 3.34 13.34
N ALA A 10 11.54 4.51 13.91
CA ALA A 10 11.03 4.64 15.28
C ALA A 10 9.58 4.13 15.41
N GLN A 11 8.76 4.22 14.36
CA GLN A 11 7.41 3.66 14.33
C GLN A 11 7.42 2.14 14.15
N VAL A 12 8.32 1.59 13.32
CA VAL A 12 8.48 0.14 13.12
C VAL A 12 9.00 -0.53 14.38
N ASN A 13 9.90 0.12 15.13
CA ASN A 13 10.40 -0.42 16.40
C ASN A 13 9.30 -0.55 17.49
N ARG A 14 8.21 0.21 17.39
CA ARG A 14 7.04 0.08 18.28
C ARG A 14 6.14 -1.11 17.94
N LEU A 15 6.28 -1.67 16.73
CA LEU A 15 5.55 -2.86 16.28
C LEU A 15 6.33 -4.16 16.54
N ASN A 16 7.59 -4.06 16.98
CA ASN A 16 8.39 -5.22 17.36
C ASN A 16 7.87 -5.76 18.71
N MET A 17 6.84 -6.61 18.64
CA MET A 17 6.04 -7.17 19.75
C MET A 17 6.80 -8.16 20.65
N ASN A 18 8.06 -7.90 20.96
CA ASN A 18 8.88 -8.82 21.74
C ASN A 18 9.26 -8.33 23.14
N GLU A 19 9.10 -7.05 23.47
CA GLU A 19 9.45 -6.59 24.82
C GLU A 19 8.49 -5.49 25.32
N GLU A 20 7.87 -5.80 26.46
CA GLU A 20 7.24 -4.91 27.43
C GLU A 20 5.94 -4.20 27.01
N GLU A 21 4.83 -4.69 27.58
CA GLU A 21 3.47 -4.11 27.59
C GLU A 21 3.42 -2.57 27.41
N PRO A 22 2.99 -2.06 26.24
CA PRO A 22 2.54 -0.69 26.15
C PRO A 22 1.06 -0.68 26.53
N SER A 23 0.80 -0.20 27.73
CA SER A 23 -0.53 0.18 28.20
C SER A 23 -1.35 0.90 27.12
N GLY A 24 -2.42 0.25 26.65
CA GLY A 24 -3.67 0.93 26.29
C GLY A 24 -3.88 1.45 24.85
N THR A 25 -3.62 0.66 23.81
CA THR A 25 -4.33 0.86 22.52
C THR A 25 -5.53 -0.08 22.48
N ALA A 26 -6.72 0.46 22.30
CA ALA A 26 -7.92 -0.37 22.25
C ALA A 26 -7.86 -1.24 20.97
N PRO A 27 -8.28 -2.53 21.02
CA PRO A 27 -8.29 -3.40 19.84
C PRO A 27 -8.96 -2.76 18.60
N SER A 28 -9.97 -1.90 18.84
CA SER A 28 -10.70 -1.15 17.81
C SER A 28 -9.84 -0.13 17.06
N GLU A 29 -8.89 0.52 17.73
CA GLU A 29 -7.95 1.45 17.08
C GLU A 29 -7.00 0.69 16.17
N LEU A 30 -6.55 -0.49 16.58
CA LEU A 30 -5.70 -1.35 15.77
C LEU A 30 -6.42 -1.82 14.49
N VAL A 31 -7.69 -2.21 14.60
CA VAL A 31 -8.52 -2.58 13.45
C VAL A 31 -8.68 -1.41 12.47
N THR A 32 -8.91 -0.20 12.99
CA THR A 32 -9.08 1.01 12.16
C THR A 32 -7.79 1.33 11.39
N VAL A 33 -6.63 1.22 12.06
CA VAL A 33 -5.32 1.42 11.41
C VAL A 33 -5.07 0.36 10.33
N VAL A 34 -5.46 -0.90 10.56
CA VAL A 34 -5.33 -1.96 9.55
C VAL A 34 -6.23 -1.69 8.34
N ASP A 35 -7.46 -1.25 8.54
CA ASP A 35 -8.38 -0.89 7.46
C ASP A 35 -7.84 0.29 6.63
N ASP A 36 -7.31 1.32 7.29
CA ASP A 36 -6.68 2.47 6.64
C ASP A 36 -5.47 2.06 5.80
N LEU A 37 -4.63 1.16 6.32
CA LEU A 37 -3.48 0.62 5.60
C LEU A 37 -3.92 -0.24 4.41
N LEU A 38 -4.96 -1.05 4.55
CA LEU A 38 -5.52 -1.86 3.47
C LEU A 38 -6.08 -0.98 2.35
N ALA A 39 -6.80 0.08 2.68
CA ALA A 39 -7.33 1.05 1.72
C ALA A 39 -6.19 1.77 0.96
N GLN A 40 -5.13 2.15 1.66
CA GLN A 40 -3.93 2.75 1.04
C GLN A 40 -3.24 1.79 0.07
N LEU A 41 -3.12 0.51 0.43
CA LEU A 41 -2.53 -0.53 -0.42
C LEU A 41 -3.37 -0.76 -1.68
N GLN A 42 -4.69 -0.87 -1.53
CA GLN A 42 -5.61 -1.02 -2.68
C GLN A 42 -5.47 0.14 -3.66
N THR A 43 -5.44 1.37 -3.14
CA THR A 43 -5.29 2.58 -3.98
C THR A 43 -3.96 2.56 -4.75
N LYS A 44 -2.85 2.24 -4.07
CA LYS A 44 -1.54 2.11 -4.72
C LYS A 44 -1.53 1.02 -5.79
N PHE A 45 -2.14 -0.14 -5.51
CA PHE A 45 -2.23 -1.24 -6.46
C PHE A 45 -3.06 -0.88 -7.70
N SER A 46 -4.19 -0.20 -7.53
CA SER A 46 -5.01 0.30 -8.64
C SER A 46 -4.24 1.28 -9.52
N ASN A 47 -3.49 2.20 -8.93
CA ASN A 47 -2.69 3.17 -9.67
C ASN A 47 -1.59 2.48 -10.50
N VAL A 48 -0.82 1.57 -9.89
CA VAL A 48 0.23 0.81 -10.58
C VAL A 48 -0.36 -0.07 -11.68
N SER A 49 -1.52 -0.69 -11.43
CA SER A 49 -2.21 -1.53 -12.43
C SER A 49 -2.69 -0.69 -13.62
N ALA A 50 -3.18 0.51 -13.39
CA ALA A 50 -3.60 1.43 -14.44
C ALA A 50 -2.39 1.90 -15.27
N GLU A 51 -1.27 2.23 -14.63
CA GLU A 51 -0.02 2.57 -15.32
C GLU A 51 0.46 1.41 -16.19
N LEU A 52 0.48 0.19 -15.65
CA LEU A 52 0.89 -1.00 -16.39
C LEU A 52 -0.05 -1.30 -17.57
N ALA A 53 -1.36 -1.14 -17.39
CA ALA A 53 -2.35 -1.29 -18.45
C ALA A 53 -2.18 -0.23 -19.54
N SER A 54 -1.84 1.01 -19.17
CA SER A 54 -1.57 2.10 -20.12
C SER A 54 -0.26 1.92 -20.89
N ASN A 55 0.73 1.24 -20.29
CA ASN A 55 2.00 0.88 -20.92
C ASN A 55 1.97 -0.48 -21.62
N ALA A 56 0.86 -1.21 -21.55
CA ALA A 56 0.70 -2.44 -22.32
C ALA A 56 0.73 -2.08 -23.81
N PRO A 57 1.59 -2.72 -24.63
CA PRO A 57 1.59 -2.47 -26.06
C PRO A 57 0.18 -2.73 -26.60
N PRO A 58 -0.31 -1.92 -27.57
CA PRO A 58 -1.61 -2.13 -28.16
C PRO A 58 -1.64 -3.57 -28.65
N THR A 59 -2.50 -4.40 -28.04
CA THR A 59 -2.69 -5.76 -28.49
C THR A 59 -3.17 -5.63 -29.93
N ALA A 60 -2.35 -6.09 -30.88
CA ALA A 60 -2.69 -6.03 -32.29
C ALA A 60 -4.04 -6.72 -32.47
N ALA A 61 -5.09 -5.92 -32.67
CA ALA A 61 -6.34 -6.42 -33.18
C ALA A 61 -6.02 -6.91 -34.59
N ASN A 62 -5.72 -8.21 -34.70
CA ASN A 62 -5.70 -8.89 -35.98
C ASN A 62 -7.13 -8.80 -36.50
N ASN A 63 -7.41 -7.75 -37.27
CA ASN A 63 -8.53 -7.71 -38.18
C ASN A 63 -8.25 -8.83 -39.19
N GLU A 64 -8.81 -10.01 -38.92
CA GLU A 64 -9.06 -11.02 -39.93
C GLU A 64 -10.07 -10.42 -40.92
N GLY A 65 -9.54 -9.60 -41.82
CA GLY A 65 -10.29 -9.07 -42.94
C GLY A 65 -10.72 -10.24 -43.81
N GLU A 66 -12.03 -10.42 -43.89
CA GLU A 66 -12.72 -11.00 -45.04
C GLU A 66 -11.97 -10.71 -46.36
N LYS A 67 -11.49 -11.77 -47.01
CA LYS A 67 -11.71 -12.01 -48.43
C LYS A 67 -11.38 -13.44 -48.84
#